data_AF-A0AAE0APB9-F1
#
_entry.id   AF-A0AAE0APB9-F1
#
_cell.length_a   1.000
_cell.length_b   1.000
_cell.length_c   1.000
_cell.angle_alpha   90.00
_cell.angle_beta   90.00
_cell.angle_gamma   90.00
#
_symmetry.space_group_name_H-M   'P 1'
#
loop_
_entity.id
_entity.type
_entity.pdbx_description
1 polymer ?
#
loop_
_entity_poly.entity_id
_entity_poly.type
_entity_poly.pdbx_seq_one_letter_code
_entity_poly.pdbx_strand_id
1 'polypeptide(L)'
;MMSDKIPGCGLRAQPHIDSRIKLLKKQYHAISEMLGPSASGFEWNDELKCVVVEKNVFDEWVKDRANGQGAMGFFETVEEIGNENDQHNDFDPFYPSDELNSNANMSSTNTPLMQSSKKGKKRSRTEDPIIDFLKDSVKEFGNMQTAASDSIRRLADCFQFEADGATRRMKVFDELKKIEGMTNAQRVKVGQLLVHDQANIDYFFTLDEEFKLDFLLSLLE
;
A
#
# COMPACT_ATOMS: atom_id res chain seq x y z
N MET A 1 -19.22 2.88 10.11
CA MET A 1 -18.21 1.92 10.57
C MET A 1 -17.28 1.54 9.41
N MET A 2 -16.11 0.92 9.66
CA MET A 2 -15.16 0.54 8.60
C MET A 2 -15.81 -0.38 7.53
N SER A 3 -16.72 -1.25 7.97
CA SER A 3 -17.59 -2.09 7.12
C SER A 3 -18.38 -1.32 6.07
N ASP A 4 -18.75 -0.08 6.35
CA ASP A 4 -19.60 0.73 5.48
C ASP A 4 -18.76 1.46 4.42
N LYS A 5 -17.47 1.66 4.70
CA LYS A 5 -16.51 2.29 3.78
C LYS A 5 -15.82 1.26 2.89
N ILE A 6 -15.60 0.04 3.39
CA ILE A 6 -14.92 -1.05 2.68
C ILE A 6 -15.70 -2.35 2.94
N PRO A 7 -16.77 -2.62 2.17
CA PRO A 7 -17.56 -3.83 2.34
C PRO A 7 -16.71 -5.07 2.04
N GLY A 8 -16.86 -6.12 2.85
CA GLY A 8 -16.16 -7.40 2.67
C GLY A 8 -14.72 -7.47 3.19
N CYS A 9 -14.15 -6.39 3.74
CA CYS A 9 -12.77 -6.42 4.24
C CYS A 9 -12.56 -7.28 5.52
N GLY A 10 -13.63 -7.60 6.24
CA GLY A 10 -13.57 -8.39 7.49
C GLY A 10 -12.88 -7.68 8.66
N LEU A 11 -12.37 -6.46 8.48
CA LEU A 11 -11.66 -5.71 9.51
C LEU A 11 -12.64 -5.10 10.52
N ARG A 12 -12.34 -5.29 11.80
CA ARG A 12 -13.09 -4.73 12.93
C ARG A 12 -12.19 -3.81 13.75
N ALA A 13 -12.79 -2.83 14.44
CA ALA A 13 -12.06 -1.98 15.38
C ALA A 13 -11.30 -2.84 16.40
N GLN A 14 -12.01 -3.81 16.99
CA GLN A 14 -11.44 -4.87 17.80
C GLN A 14 -11.62 -6.23 17.12
N PRO A 15 -10.57 -7.07 17.05
CA PRO A 15 -9.22 -6.87 17.57
C PRO A 15 -8.26 -6.11 16.62
N HIS A 16 -8.64 -5.85 15.37
CA HIS A 16 -7.66 -5.62 14.30
C HIS A 16 -7.01 -4.23 14.33
N ILE A 17 -7.82 -3.17 14.52
CA ILE A 17 -7.27 -1.80 14.58
C ILE A 17 -6.48 -1.63 15.89
N ASP A 18 -7.03 -2.10 17.00
CA ASP A 18 -6.39 -1.99 18.32
C ASP A 18 -5.06 -2.75 18.37
N SER A 19 -5.00 -3.96 17.82
CA SER A 19 -3.75 -4.73 17.70
C SER A 19 -2.70 -3.99 16.86
N ARG A 20 -3.10 -3.41 15.71
CA ARG A 20 -2.20 -2.60 14.88
C ARG A 20 -1.71 -1.35 15.60
N ILE A 21 -2.57 -0.65 16.32
CA ILE A 21 -2.18 0.52 17.12
C ILE A 21 -1.20 0.11 18.23
N LYS A 22 -1.44 -1.01 18.92
CA LYS A 22 -0.56 -1.53 19.97
C LYS A 22 0.82 -1.86 19.41
N LEU A 23 0.88 -2.50 18.24
CA LEU A 23 2.14 -2.80 17.57
C LEU A 23 2.88 -1.54 17.15
N LEU A 24 2.19 -0.56 16.55
CA LEU A 24 2.78 0.72 16.16
C LEU A 24 3.35 1.47 17.36
N LYS A 25 2.64 1.50 18.49
CA LYS A 25 3.13 2.11 19.73
C LYS A 25 4.41 1.43 20.22
N LYS A 26 4.47 0.09 20.18
CA LYS A 26 5.65 -0.68 20.58
C LYS A 26 6.86 -0.36 19.69
N GLN A 27 6.67 -0.31 18.38
CA GLN A 27 7.73 0.01 17.42
C GLN A 27 8.21 1.46 17.58
N TYR A 28 7.29 2.41 17.71
CA TYR A 28 7.63 3.82 17.92
C TYR A 28 8.40 4.02 19.22
N HIS A 29 8.00 3.35 20.30
CA HIS A 29 8.71 3.41 21.56
C HIS A 29 10.15 2.92 21.42
N ALA A 30 10.38 1.79 20.75
CA ALA A 30 11.73 1.28 20.50
C ALA A 30 12.59 2.29 19.73
N ILE A 31 12.04 2.93 18.69
CA ILE A 31 12.75 3.97 17.92
C ILE A 31 13.04 5.20 18.78
N SER A 32 12.07 5.64 19.60
CA SER A 32 12.24 6.77 20.52
C SER A 32 13.33 6.52 21.55
N GLU A 33 13.52 5.28 21.98
CA GLU A 33 14.59 4.91 22.90
C GLU A 33 15.94 4.81 22.18
N MET A 34 15.98 4.26 20.95
CA MET A 34 17.19 4.26 20.11
C MET A 34 17.69 5.68 19.87
N LEU A 35 16.79 6.62 19.58
CA LEU A 35 17.13 8.02 19.34
C LEU A 35 17.19 8.84 20.64
N GLY A 36 17.02 8.18 21.79
CA GLY A 36 17.04 8.79 23.10
C GLY A 36 18.45 9.00 23.64
N PRO A 37 18.60 9.81 24.70
CA PRO A 37 19.91 10.11 25.30
C PRO A 37 20.63 8.89 25.88
N SER A 38 19.90 7.80 26.13
CA SER A 38 20.41 6.55 26.70
C SER A 38 21.01 5.59 25.66
N ALA A 39 20.81 5.84 24.37
CA ALA A 39 21.31 5.00 23.30
C ALA A 39 22.23 5.80 22.38
N SER A 40 23.54 5.74 22.64
CA SER A 40 24.55 6.36 21.78
C SER A 40 24.81 5.52 20.53
N GLY A 41 25.01 6.16 19.37
CA GLY A 41 25.40 5.48 18.13
C GLY A 41 24.25 5.17 17.17
N PHE A 42 23.02 5.49 17.56
CA PHE A 42 21.85 5.48 16.69
C PHE A 42 21.56 6.89 16.19
N GLU A 43 21.32 7.02 14.89
CA GLU A 43 21.01 8.30 14.25
C GLU A 43 19.82 8.16 13.30
N TRP A 44 19.01 9.21 13.17
CA TRP A 44 17.95 9.25 12.17
C TRP A 44 18.49 9.74 10.83
N ASN A 45 18.36 8.92 9.79
CA ASN A 45 18.65 9.34 8.43
C ASN A 45 17.37 9.87 7.77
N ASP A 46 17.30 11.18 7.54
CA ASP A 46 16.12 11.82 6.97
C ASP A 46 15.93 11.54 5.47
N GLU A 47 16.99 11.21 4.73
CA GLU A 47 16.91 10.88 3.31
C GLU A 47 16.33 9.47 3.10
N LEU A 48 16.80 8.50 3.88
CA LEU A 48 16.36 7.10 3.81
C LEU A 48 15.14 6.80 4.69
N LYS A 49 14.72 7.77 5.52
CA LYS A 49 13.63 7.66 6.51
C LYS A 49 13.78 6.43 7.41
N CYS A 50 15.00 6.20 7.91
CA CYS A 50 15.32 5.06 8.76
C CYS A 50 16.35 5.39 9.84
N VAL A 51 16.45 4.52 10.84
CA VAL A 51 17.51 4.60 11.86
C VAL A 51 18.77 3.92 11.33
N VAL A 52 19.90 4.63 11.41
CA VAL A 52 21.23 4.14 11.02
C VAL A 52 22.07 3.94 12.28
N VAL A 53 22.79 2.83 12.33
CA VAL A 53 23.60 2.42 13.48
C VAL A 53 24.68 1.44 13.01
N GLU A 54 25.81 1.42 13.72
CA GLU A 54 26.82 0.39 13.53
C GLU A 54 26.29 -0.97 14.03
N LYS A 55 26.63 -2.04 13.31
CA LYS A 55 26.08 -3.39 13.57
C LYS A 55 26.35 -3.88 15.00
N ASN A 56 27.56 -3.66 15.50
CA ASN A 56 27.96 -4.01 16.88
C ASN A 56 27.10 -3.30 17.94
N VAL A 57 26.83 -2.01 17.76
CA VAL A 57 26.00 -1.21 18.67
C VAL A 57 24.56 -1.72 18.67
N PHE A 58 24.03 -2.07 17.49
CA PHE A 58 22.71 -2.69 17.38
C PHE A 58 22.64 -4.05 18.08
N ASP A 59 23.61 -4.94 17.83
CA ASP A 59 23.65 -6.28 18.40
C ASP A 59 23.76 -6.25 19.94
N GLU A 60 24.48 -5.28 20.51
CA GLU A 60 24.58 -5.06 21.96
C GLU A 60 23.27 -4.53 22.54
N TRP A 61 22.68 -3.51 21.90
CA TRP A 61 21.39 -2.94 22.31
C TRP A 61 20.25 -3.97 22.30
N VAL A 62 20.23 -4.90 21.33
CA VAL A 62 19.25 -5.99 21.27
C VAL A 62 19.45 -6.98 22.43
N LYS A 63 20.70 -7.31 22.78
CA LYS A 63 21.01 -8.23 23.89
C LYS A 63 20.55 -7.69 25.24
N ASP A 64 20.75 -6.41 25.51
CA ASP A 64 20.31 -5.77 26.76
C ASP A 64 18.78 -5.84 26.94
N ARG A 65 18.03 -5.79 25.84
CA ARG A 65 16.57 -5.87 25.83
C ARG A 65 16.04 -7.30 25.86
N ALA A 66 16.72 -8.23 25.20
CA ALA A 66 16.42 -9.65 25.33
C ALA A 66 16.62 -10.15 26.77
N ASN A 67 17.57 -9.55 27.49
CA ASN A 67 17.86 -9.84 28.91
C ASN A 67 16.98 -9.05 29.90
N GLY A 68 16.00 -8.27 29.43
CA GLY A 68 15.01 -7.58 30.27
C GLY A 68 15.46 -6.28 30.94
N GLN A 69 16.66 -5.77 30.64
CA GLN A 69 17.22 -4.59 31.32
C GLN A 69 16.78 -3.24 30.73
N GLY A 70 16.15 -3.24 29.56
CA GLY A 70 15.80 -2.02 28.80
C GLY A 70 14.31 -1.65 28.72
N ALA A 71 13.42 -2.30 29.48
CA ALA A 71 11.96 -2.14 29.31
C ALA A 71 11.29 -1.07 30.20
N MET A 72 12.01 -0.48 31.17
CA MET A 72 11.42 0.39 32.19
C MET A 72 11.77 1.86 31.99
N GLY A 73 11.05 2.56 31.12
CA GLY A 73 11.18 4.02 31.03
C GLY A 73 9.87 4.77 30.80
N PHE A 74 8.98 4.22 29.97
CA PHE A 74 7.78 4.95 29.55
C PHE A 74 6.47 4.15 29.63
N PHE A 75 6.56 2.83 29.81
CA PHE A 75 5.38 1.95 29.77
C PHE A 75 4.58 1.96 31.08
N GLU A 76 5.25 2.15 32.22
CA GLU A 76 4.61 2.20 33.54
C GLU A 76 3.61 3.36 33.67
N THR A 77 3.85 4.49 32.98
CA THR A 77 2.94 5.65 32.97
C THR A 77 1.71 5.45 32.07
N VAL A 78 1.72 4.47 31.16
CA VAL A 78 0.65 4.24 30.15
C VAL A 78 -0.19 3.01 30.48
N GLU A 79 0.38 1.99 31.15
CA GLU A 79 -0.36 0.79 31.56
C GLU A 79 -1.45 1.05 32.62
N GLU A 80 -1.36 2.13 33.43
CA GLU A 80 -2.43 2.50 34.38
C GLU A 80 -3.78 2.86 33.72
N ILE A 81 -3.83 3.00 32.40
CA ILE A 81 -5.06 3.38 31.66
C ILE A 81 -5.72 2.17 30.96
N GLY A 82 -5.07 1.00 30.91
CA GLY A 82 -5.47 -0.10 30.01
C GLY A 82 -5.63 -1.49 30.61
N ASN A 83 -5.56 -1.66 31.93
CA ASN A 83 -5.67 -2.98 32.55
C ASN A 83 -7.13 -3.45 32.64
N GLU A 84 -7.63 -4.05 31.57
CA GLU A 84 -8.55 -5.18 31.68
C GLU A 84 -7.83 -6.42 31.13
N ASN A 85 -7.66 -7.39 32.03
CA ASN A 85 -7.05 -8.68 31.80
C ASN A 85 -7.59 -9.32 30.52
N ASP A 86 -6.73 -9.74 29.61
CA ASP A 86 -7.04 -10.89 28.77
C ASP A 86 -5.76 -11.60 28.36
N GLN A 87 -5.61 -12.78 28.93
CA GLN A 87 -4.57 -13.74 28.63
C GLN A 87 -5.03 -14.54 27.41
N HIS A 88 -4.56 -14.18 26.22
CA HIS A 88 -4.72 -15.02 25.04
C HIS A 88 -3.46 -15.02 24.20
N ASN A 89 -2.95 -16.24 23.96
CA ASN A 89 -1.82 -16.50 23.09
C ASN A 89 -2.20 -16.15 21.64
N ASP A 90 -1.68 -15.03 21.13
CA ASP A 90 -1.77 -14.68 19.71
C ASP A 90 -0.68 -15.45 18.94
N PHE A 91 -1.09 -16.47 18.20
CA PHE A 91 -0.31 -17.05 17.12
C PHE A 91 -0.45 -16.12 15.90
N ASP A 92 0.62 -15.42 15.53
CA ASP A 92 0.69 -14.58 14.33
C ASP A 92 1.19 -15.42 13.13
N PRO A 93 0.37 -15.66 12.09
CA PRO A 93 0.74 -16.49 10.94
C PRO A 93 1.89 -15.93 10.06
N PHE A 94 2.37 -14.72 10.32
CA PHE A 94 3.43 -14.08 9.53
C PHE A 94 4.76 -13.86 10.28
N TYR A 95 4.91 -14.44 11.47
CA TYR A 95 6.19 -14.41 12.19
C TYR A 95 6.99 -15.71 11.95
N PRO A 96 8.25 -15.63 11.46
CA PRO A 96 9.16 -16.77 11.49
C PRO A 96 9.35 -17.22 12.94
N SER A 97 8.91 -18.44 13.24
CA SER A 97 8.98 -19.03 14.58
C SER A 97 10.41 -19.47 14.86
N ASP A 98 11.10 -18.79 15.76
CA ASP A 98 12.19 -19.40 16.52
C ASP A 98 11.74 -19.53 17.97
N GLU A 99 11.56 -20.80 18.35
CA GLU A 99 11.20 -21.28 19.68
C GLU A 99 12.23 -20.81 20.72
N LEU A 100 11.75 -20.35 21.88
CA LEU A 100 12.33 -20.71 23.19
C LEU A 100 11.32 -20.37 24.29
N ASN A 101 10.61 -21.42 24.68
CA ASN A 101 9.69 -21.45 25.82
C ASN A 101 10.50 -21.52 27.13
N SER A 102 10.18 -20.70 28.12
CA SER A 102 10.46 -21.00 29.53
C SER A 102 9.56 -20.18 30.46
N ASN A 103 8.59 -20.90 31.03
CA ASN A 103 7.69 -20.46 32.10
C ASN A 103 8.45 -20.09 33.38
N ALA A 104 8.01 -19.03 34.07
CA ALA A 104 8.12 -18.93 35.52
C ALA A 104 7.03 -18.03 36.11
N ASN A 105 6.11 -18.65 36.85
CA ASN A 105 5.17 -18.03 37.80
C ASN A 105 5.93 -17.29 38.92
N MET A 106 5.34 -16.23 39.49
CA MET A 106 5.24 -15.94 40.94
C MET A 106 4.35 -14.68 41.13
N SER A 107 3.12 -14.82 41.64
CA SER A 107 2.70 -14.68 43.06
C SER A 107 2.53 -13.23 43.56
N SER A 108 1.26 -12.82 43.67
CA SER A 108 0.76 -11.52 44.15
C SER A 108 0.76 -11.39 45.69
N THR A 109 1.03 -10.19 46.19
CA THR A 109 0.69 -9.77 47.57
C THR A 109 -0.16 -8.49 47.54
N ASN A 110 -1.33 -8.56 48.17
CA ASN A 110 -2.37 -7.52 48.27
C ASN A 110 -2.14 -6.53 49.42
N THR A 111 -2.51 -5.25 49.23
CA THR A 111 -2.94 -4.33 50.32
C THR A 111 -3.79 -3.15 49.76
N PRO A 112 -4.63 -2.46 50.57
CA PRO A 112 -6.01 -2.08 50.19
C PRO A 112 -6.25 -0.59 49.87
N LEU A 113 -7.36 -0.36 49.16
CA LEU A 113 -7.92 0.91 48.69
C LEU A 113 -8.33 1.90 49.80
N MET A 114 -8.13 3.19 49.55
CA MET A 114 -9.02 4.27 50.01
C MET A 114 -9.43 5.18 48.85
N GLN A 115 -10.74 5.29 48.63
CA GLN A 115 -11.38 6.09 47.58
C GLN A 115 -11.50 7.56 47.98
N SER A 116 -11.20 8.47 47.05
CA SER A 116 -11.59 9.88 47.12
C SER A 116 -12.06 10.35 45.75
N SER A 117 -13.37 10.52 45.64
CA SER A 117 -14.09 11.03 44.46
C SER A 117 -13.82 12.53 44.26
N LYS A 118 -13.32 12.94 43.08
CA LYS A 118 -13.38 14.34 42.63
C LYS A 118 -13.85 14.50 41.18
N LYS A 119 -14.77 15.46 41.05
CA LYS A 119 -15.60 15.84 39.91
C LYS A 119 -14.81 16.18 38.65
N GLY A 120 -15.31 15.68 37.51
CA GLY A 120 -14.77 15.92 36.19
C GLY A 120 -14.76 17.38 35.76
N LYS A 121 -13.63 17.81 35.19
CA LYS A 121 -13.47 19.09 34.49
C LYS A 121 -13.41 18.76 32.99
N LYS A 122 -14.44 19.17 32.25
CA LYS A 122 -14.46 19.10 30.77
C LYS A 122 -13.26 19.88 30.24
N ARG A 123 -12.25 19.19 29.70
CA ARG A 123 -11.12 19.81 28.99
C ARG A 123 -11.60 20.29 27.62
N SER A 124 -11.27 21.55 27.33
CA SER A 124 -11.38 22.20 26.03
C SER A 124 -10.64 21.39 24.96
N ARG A 125 -11.24 21.22 23.78
CA ARG A 125 -10.57 20.62 22.60
C ARG A 125 -9.48 21.59 22.13
N THR A 126 -8.24 21.36 22.57
CA THR A 126 -7.05 21.78 21.84
C THR A 126 -6.76 20.72 20.78
N GLU A 127 -6.61 21.13 19.52
CA GLU A 127 -6.21 20.25 18.41
C GLU A 127 -4.93 19.49 18.81
N ASP A 128 -4.99 18.16 18.77
CA ASP A 128 -3.92 17.27 19.19
C ASP A 128 -2.91 17.15 18.04
N PRO A 129 -1.65 17.59 18.22
CA PRO A 129 -0.63 17.57 17.16
C PRO A 129 -0.45 16.21 16.48
N ILE A 130 -0.74 15.11 17.19
CA ILE A 130 -0.68 13.74 16.65
C ILE A 130 -1.82 13.50 15.66
N ILE A 131 -3.02 14.01 15.95
CA ILE A 131 -4.18 13.88 15.07
C ILE A 131 -3.96 14.66 13.77
N ASP A 132 -3.34 15.84 13.86
CA ASP A 132 -3.02 16.66 12.68
C ASP A 132 -1.97 15.98 11.80
N PHE A 133 -0.89 15.45 12.39
CA PHE A 133 0.11 14.67 11.65
C PHE A 133 -0.49 13.45 10.95
N LEU A 134 -1.38 12.70 11.63
CA LEU A 134 -2.07 11.57 11.04
C LEU A 134 -2.99 11.98 9.89
N LYS A 135 -3.69 13.10 10.03
CA LYS A 135 -4.57 13.66 8.99
C LYS A 135 -3.78 14.06 7.76
N ASP A 136 -2.63 14.71 7.94
CA ASP A 136 -1.74 15.10 6.85
C ASP A 136 -1.14 13.88 6.15
N SER A 137 -0.70 12.87 6.92
CA SER A 137 -0.17 11.61 6.39
C SER A 137 -1.22 10.86 5.55
N VAL A 138 -2.47 10.76 6.03
CA VAL A 138 -3.56 10.11 5.29
C VAL A 138 -3.90 10.90 4.01
N LYS A 139 -3.87 12.23 4.06
CA LYS A 139 -4.09 13.07 2.88
C LYS A 139 -3.01 12.85 1.83
N GLU A 140 -1.74 12.80 2.25
CA GLU A 140 -0.62 12.58 1.34
C GLU A 140 -0.67 11.20 0.69
N PHE A 141 -1.01 10.16 1.47
CA PHE A 141 -1.27 8.83 0.92
C PHE A 141 -2.43 8.83 -0.09
N GLY A 142 -3.52 9.55 0.19
CA GLY A 142 -4.65 9.68 -0.73
C GLY A 142 -4.25 10.33 -2.07
N ASN A 143 -3.39 11.34 -2.03
CA ASN A 143 -2.86 11.99 -3.23
C ASN A 143 -2.01 11.02 -4.05
N MET A 144 -1.08 10.31 -3.39
CA MET A 144 -0.22 9.32 -4.03
C MET A 144 -1.04 8.17 -4.64
N GLN A 145 -2.06 7.66 -3.94
CA GLN A 145 -2.95 6.62 -4.43
C GLN A 145 -3.73 7.08 -5.67
N THR A 146 -4.16 8.34 -5.71
CA THR A 146 -4.84 8.93 -6.88
C THR A 146 -3.89 9.00 -8.08
N ALA A 147 -2.67 9.50 -7.89
CA ALA A 147 -1.65 9.58 -8.93
C ALA A 147 -1.25 8.19 -9.46
N ALA A 148 -1.13 7.20 -8.58
CA ALA A 148 -0.87 5.80 -8.95
C ALA A 148 -2.02 5.21 -9.78
N SER A 149 -3.26 5.45 -9.33
CA SER A 149 -4.46 4.97 -10.04
C SER A 149 -4.59 5.58 -11.44
N ASP A 150 -4.31 6.88 -11.58
CA ASP A 150 -4.29 7.56 -12.88
C ASP A 150 -3.21 7.01 -13.82
N SER A 151 -2.03 6.68 -13.27
CA SER A 151 -0.94 6.09 -14.04
C SER A 151 -1.29 4.68 -14.52
N ILE A 152 -1.92 3.86 -13.66
CA ILE A 152 -2.41 2.53 -14.03
C ILE A 152 -3.49 2.64 -15.12
N ARG A 153 -4.41 3.61 -15.00
CA ARG A 153 -5.45 3.83 -16.01
C ARG A 153 -4.85 4.19 -17.38
N ARG A 154 -3.85 5.09 -17.43
CA ARG A 154 -3.16 5.43 -18.68
C ARG A 154 -2.46 4.22 -19.30
N LEU A 155 -1.84 3.36 -18.49
CA LEU A 155 -1.23 2.12 -18.99
C LEU A 155 -2.28 1.16 -19.56
N ALA A 156 -3.43 1.03 -18.89
CA ALA A 156 -4.54 0.22 -19.39
C ALA A 156 -5.04 0.74 -20.75
N ASP A 157 -5.21 2.07 -20.89
CA ASP A 157 -5.59 2.70 -22.16
C ASP A 157 -4.56 2.40 -23.27
N CYS A 158 -3.26 2.42 -22.97
CA CYS A 158 -2.21 2.06 -23.93
C CYS A 158 -2.27 0.59 -24.37
N PHE A 159 -2.44 -0.34 -23.44
CA PHE A 159 -2.56 -1.76 -23.79
C PHE A 159 -3.82 -2.06 -24.58
N GLN A 160 -4.91 -1.38 -24.26
CA GLN A 160 -6.15 -1.50 -25.01
C GLN A 160 -6.00 -0.95 -26.43
N PHE A 161 -5.36 0.21 -26.59
CA PHE A 161 -5.05 0.76 -27.92
C PHE A 161 -4.20 -0.21 -28.77
N GLU A 162 -3.15 -0.80 -28.19
CA GLU A 162 -2.31 -1.79 -28.89
C GLU A 162 -3.08 -3.07 -29.23
N ALA A 163 -3.91 -3.59 -28.32
CA ALA A 163 -4.74 -4.76 -28.55
C ALA A 163 -5.79 -4.52 -29.66
N ASP A 164 -6.41 -3.34 -29.68
CA ASP A 164 -7.34 -2.92 -30.72
C ASP A 164 -6.62 -2.77 -32.06
N GLY A 165 -5.41 -2.20 -32.07
CA GLY A 165 -4.55 -2.10 -33.25
C GLY A 165 -4.14 -3.47 -33.82
N ALA A 166 -3.77 -4.42 -32.96
CA ALA A 166 -3.52 -5.81 -33.35
C ALA A 166 -4.78 -6.48 -33.93
N THR A 167 -5.95 -6.24 -33.30
CA THR A 167 -7.24 -6.74 -33.79
C THR A 167 -7.56 -6.21 -35.18
N ARG A 168 -7.34 -4.91 -35.44
CA ARG A 168 -7.50 -4.31 -36.77
C ARG A 168 -6.58 -4.98 -37.78
N ARG A 169 -5.28 -5.13 -37.49
CA ARG A 169 -4.29 -5.79 -38.37
C ARG A 169 -4.72 -7.19 -38.76
N MET A 170 -5.27 -7.96 -37.82
CA MET A 170 -5.73 -9.32 -38.07
C MET A 170 -7.00 -9.40 -38.93
N LYS A 171 -7.82 -8.34 -38.95
CA LYS A 171 -9.06 -8.24 -39.73
C LYS A 171 -8.89 -7.66 -41.14
N VAL A 172 -7.77 -6.99 -41.43
CA VAL A 172 -7.54 -6.30 -42.72
C VAL A 172 -7.91 -7.17 -43.91
N PHE A 173 -7.39 -8.40 -43.96
CA PHE A 173 -7.58 -9.24 -45.13
C PHE A 173 -9.04 -9.66 -45.33
N ASP A 174 -9.81 -9.83 -44.26
CA ASP A 174 -11.23 -10.16 -44.34
C ASP A 174 -12.07 -8.96 -44.78
N GLU A 175 -11.69 -7.73 -44.43
CA GLU A 175 -12.31 -6.52 -44.99
C GLU A 175 -11.98 -6.33 -46.47
N LEU A 176 -10.71 -6.53 -46.86
CA LEU A 176 -10.29 -6.43 -48.27
C LEU A 176 -11.04 -7.42 -49.18
N LYS A 177 -11.46 -8.58 -48.65
CA LYS A 177 -12.26 -9.55 -49.42
C LYS A 177 -13.62 -9.02 -49.83
N LYS A 178 -14.23 -8.16 -49.01
CA LYS A 178 -15.59 -7.62 -49.22
C LYS A 178 -15.63 -6.54 -50.30
N ILE A 179 -14.48 -5.91 -50.58
CA ILE A 179 -14.38 -4.80 -51.52
C ILE A 179 -14.28 -5.34 -52.96
N GLU A 180 -15.28 -5.06 -53.77
CA GLU A 180 -15.28 -5.39 -55.21
C GLU A 180 -14.32 -4.46 -55.99
N GLY A 181 -13.90 -4.87 -57.19
CA GLY A 181 -13.03 -4.05 -58.05
C GLY A 181 -11.52 -4.20 -57.85
N MET A 182 -11.07 -4.99 -56.88
CA MET A 182 -9.65 -5.31 -56.67
C MET A 182 -9.27 -6.72 -57.16
N THR A 183 -8.09 -6.85 -57.77
CA THR A 183 -7.48 -8.16 -58.04
C THR A 183 -6.87 -8.77 -56.78
N ASN A 184 -6.69 -10.10 -56.75
CA ASN A 184 -6.05 -10.78 -55.61
C ASN A 184 -4.61 -10.29 -55.35
N ALA A 185 -3.86 -9.94 -56.40
CA ALA A 185 -2.52 -9.40 -56.26
C ALA A 185 -2.52 -8.01 -55.60
N GLN A 186 -3.45 -7.14 -55.99
CA GLN A 186 -3.64 -5.83 -55.36
C GLN A 186 -4.05 -5.99 -53.89
N ARG A 187 -4.98 -6.90 -53.57
CA ARG A 187 -5.41 -7.18 -52.18
C ARG A 187 -4.24 -7.57 -51.29
N VAL A 188 -3.36 -8.46 -51.76
CA VAL A 188 -2.16 -8.86 -51.00
C VAL A 188 -1.22 -7.67 -50.81
N LYS A 189 -0.96 -6.88 -51.87
CA LYS A 189 -0.03 -5.74 -51.81
C LYS A 189 -0.54 -4.63 -50.87
N VAL A 190 -1.81 -4.24 -50.98
CA VAL A 190 -2.39 -3.23 -50.08
C VAL A 190 -2.51 -3.75 -48.66
N GLY A 191 -2.86 -5.02 -48.47
CA GLY A 191 -2.89 -5.63 -47.14
C GLY A 191 -1.54 -5.53 -46.42
N GLN A 192 -0.43 -5.75 -47.14
CA GLN A 192 0.91 -5.53 -46.59
C GLN A 192 1.17 -4.06 -46.23
N LEU A 193 0.82 -3.12 -47.12
CA LEU A 193 1.00 -1.69 -46.87
C LEU A 193 0.21 -1.21 -45.64
N LEU A 194 -1.05 -1.64 -45.49
CA LEU A 194 -1.88 -1.30 -44.34
C LEU A 194 -1.35 -1.88 -43.03
N VAL A 195 -0.91 -3.14 -43.01
CA VAL A 195 -0.40 -3.77 -41.77
C VAL A 195 0.91 -3.14 -41.30
N HIS A 196 1.70 -2.58 -42.22
CA HIS A 196 2.94 -1.88 -41.90
C HIS A 196 2.75 -0.41 -41.50
N ASP A 197 1.59 0.18 -41.77
CA ASP A 197 1.30 1.59 -41.46
C ASP A 197 0.06 1.71 -40.55
N GLN A 198 0.33 1.98 -39.27
CA GLN A 198 -0.69 2.11 -38.24
C GLN A 198 -1.67 3.27 -38.51
N ALA A 199 -1.24 4.35 -39.16
CA ALA A 199 -2.14 5.47 -39.46
C ALA A 199 -3.10 5.10 -40.60
N ASN A 200 -2.58 4.42 -41.64
CA ASN A 200 -3.41 4.01 -42.78
C ASN A 200 -4.41 2.93 -42.40
N ILE A 201 -4.04 1.97 -41.55
CA ILE A 201 -5.01 0.97 -41.07
C ILE A 201 -6.09 1.64 -40.21
N ASP A 202 -5.73 2.55 -39.32
CA ASP A 202 -6.70 3.24 -38.48
C ASP A 202 -7.66 4.06 -39.34
N TYR A 203 -7.13 4.83 -40.31
CA TYR A 203 -7.95 5.57 -41.26
C TYR A 203 -8.85 4.65 -42.11
N PHE A 204 -8.34 3.53 -42.64
CA PHE A 204 -9.12 2.55 -43.39
C PHE A 204 -10.36 2.06 -42.64
N PHE A 205 -10.23 1.80 -41.33
CA PHE A 205 -11.35 1.35 -40.50
C PHE A 205 -12.32 2.49 -40.11
N THR A 206 -11.99 3.76 -40.39
CA THR A 206 -12.92 4.90 -40.25
C THR A 206 -13.72 5.21 -41.52
N LEU A 207 -13.29 4.71 -42.68
CA LEU A 207 -13.92 5.00 -43.96
C LEU A 207 -15.23 4.22 -44.12
N ASP A 208 -16.25 4.90 -44.65
CA ASP A 208 -17.45 4.24 -45.17
C ASP A 208 -17.09 3.39 -46.40
N GLU A 209 -17.86 2.33 -46.66
CA GLU A 209 -17.56 1.33 -47.70
C GLU A 209 -17.37 1.94 -49.09
N GLU A 210 -18.08 3.03 -49.41
CA GLU A 210 -18.01 3.72 -50.70
C GLU A 210 -16.67 4.39 -50.97
N PHE A 211 -15.91 4.78 -49.94
CA PHE A 211 -14.62 5.46 -50.08
C PHE A 211 -13.43 4.50 -50.00
N LYS A 212 -13.64 3.26 -49.56
CA LYS A 212 -12.54 2.32 -49.30
C LYS A 212 -11.79 1.96 -50.58
N LEU A 213 -12.48 1.71 -51.70
CA LEU A 213 -11.82 1.30 -52.94
C LEU A 213 -10.84 2.37 -53.45
N ASP A 214 -11.28 3.62 -53.53
CA ASP A 214 -10.46 4.74 -54.01
C ASP A 214 -9.24 4.96 -53.11
N PHE A 215 -9.42 4.88 -51.79
CA PHE A 215 -8.32 4.95 -50.84
C PHE A 215 -7.31 3.80 -51.02
N LEU A 216 -7.77 2.57 -51.22
CA LEU A 216 -6.87 1.42 -51.40
C LEU A 216 -6.12 1.48 -52.73
N LEU A 217 -6.73 2.04 -53.78
CA LEU A 217 -6.08 2.26 -55.06
C LEU A 217 -5.01 3.35 -54.98
N SER A 218 -5.25 4.43 -54.22
CA SER A 218 -4.25 5.49 -54.04
C SER A 218 -3.00 5.03 -53.28
N LEU A 219 -3.11 3.98 -52.45
CA LEU A 219 -1.96 3.33 -51.80
C LEU A 219 -1.10 2.50 -52.78
N LEU A 220 -1.59 2.22 -53.98
CA LEU A 220 -0.89 1.42 -54.99
C LEU A 220 -0.19 2.24 -56.07
N GLU A 221 -0.51 3.53 -56.17
CA GLU A 221 0.15 4.52 -57.04
C GLU A 221 1.55 4.85 -56.54
#